data_AF-A0A418EGA6-F1
#
_entry.id   AF-A0A418EGA6-F1
#
_cell.length_a   1.000
_cell.length_b   1.000
_cell.length_c   1.000
_cell.angle_alpha   90.00
_cell.angle_beta   90.00
_cell.angle_gamma   90.00
#
_symmetry.space_group_name_H-M   'P 1'
#
loop_
_entity.id
_entity.type
_entity.pdbx_description
1 polymer ?
#
loop_
_entity_poly.entity_id
_entity_poly.type
_entity_poly.pdbx_seq_one_letter_code
_entity_poly.pdbx_strand_id
1 'polypeptide(L)'
;ALEVILSTLTAGYSKSFETFRPVAEAALREVAKVERPRNEFEQMRGIQTTLAVLESHVVSMRRLLMSLLDNDDDLHMLYLTKVHTKLRVFPLVAFDIYGIQSQISLMRSNIQHTARVVDLLWTSKRNYLLLIDMSLRVMLLMLYCTNYWTGLFGQNIRSDFEDNEALFWGTTVFCAVWTFGAYAVVCKMFLARGLSLSWHKRV
;
A
#
# COMPACT_ATOMS: atom_id res chain seq x y z
N ALA A 1 -25.42 -35.71 -18.26
CA ALA A 1 -24.56 -35.75 -17.07
C ALA A 1 -23.43 -34.75 -17.20
N LEU A 2 -22.33 -35.03 -17.91
CA LEU A 2 -21.12 -34.18 -17.94
C LEU A 2 -21.38 -32.70 -18.31
N GLU A 3 -22.12 -32.43 -19.39
CA GLU A 3 -22.49 -31.07 -19.82
C GLU A 3 -23.31 -30.30 -18.77
N VAL A 4 -24.24 -30.99 -18.11
CA VAL A 4 -25.07 -30.41 -17.05
C VAL A 4 -24.20 -30.09 -15.84
N ILE A 5 -23.23 -30.95 -15.52
CA ILE A 5 -22.26 -30.71 -14.44
C ILE A 5 -21.34 -29.53 -14.79
N LEU A 6 -20.81 -29.48 -16.01
CA LEU A 6 -19.90 -28.42 -16.46
C LEU A 6 -20.60 -27.05 -16.51
N SER A 7 -21.84 -27.00 -17.01
CA SER A 7 -22.66 -25.79 -17.04
C SER A 7 -23.12 -25.35 -15.65
N THR A 8 -23.53 -26.27 -14.76
CA THR A 8 -23.83 -25.91 -13.36
C THR A 8 -22.59 -25.45 -12.59
N LEU A 9 -21.43 -26.04 -12.84
CA LEU A 9 -20.18 -25.61 -12.20
C LEU A 9 -19.77 -24.21 -12.70
N THR A 10 -19.85 -23.96 -14.02
CA THR A 10 -19.52 -22.64 -14.61
C THR A 10 -20.52 -21.57 -14.16
N ALA A 11 -21.82 -21.90 -14.11
CA ALA A 11 -22.84 -21.02 -13.54
C ALA A 11 -22.65 -20.76 -12.04
N GLY A 12 -22.20 -21.77 -11.28
CA GLY A 12 -21.87 -21.65 -9.87
C GLY A 12 -20.69 -20.70 -9.62
N TYR A 13 -19.63 -20.80 -10.43
CA TYR A 13 -18.48 -19.90 -10.37
C TYR A 13 -18.83 -18.49 -10.84
N SER A 14 -19.60 -18.35 -11.91
CA SER A 14 -20.11 -17.05 -12.38
C SER A 14 -20.94 -16.37 -11.29
N LYS A 15 -21.85 -17.08 -10.64
CA LYS A 15 -22.66 -16.56 -9.53
C LYS A 15 -21.82 -16.17 -8.32
N SER A 16 -20.79 -16.96 -7.99
CA SER A 16 -19.86 -16.65 -6.90
C SER A 16 -19.04 -15.40 -7.20
N PHE A 17 -18.60 -15.23 -8.45
CA PHE A 17 -17.88 -14.04 -8.90
C PHE A 17 -18.77 -12.78 -8.93
N GLU A 18 -20.00 -12.90 -9.47
CA GLU A 18 -20.99 -11.81 -9.48
C GLU A 18 -21.38 -11.34 -8.07
N THR A 19 -21.42 -12.25 -7.09
CA THR A 19 -21.69 -11.91 -5.68
C THR A 19 -20.49 -11.25 -5.02
N PHE A 20 -19.27 -11.66 -5.38
CA PHE A 20 -18.03 -11.15 -4.80
C PHE A 20 -17.62 -9.78 -5.39
N ARG A 21 -17.87 -9.55 -6.68
CA ARG A 21 -17.52 -8.32 -7.40
C ARG A 21 -17.97 -7.03 -6.68
N PRO A 22 -19.24 -6.85 -6.30
CA PRO A 22 -19.68 -5.61 -5.66
C PRO A 22 -19.09 -5.42 -4.25
N VAL A 23 -18.82 -6.51 -3.52
CA VAL A 23 -18.18 -6.47 -2.20
C VAL A 23 -16.73 -6.01 -2.33
N ALA A 24 -16.00 -6.54 -3.32
CA ALA A 24 -14.64 -6.12 -3.61
C ALA A 24 -14.57 -4.66 -4.05
N GLU A 25 -15.45 -4.21 -4.95
CA GLU A 25 -15.49 -2.82 -5.41
C GLU A 25 -15.87 -1.83 -4.28
N ALA A 26 -16.83 -2.20 -3.42
CA ALA A 26 -17.19 -1.40 -2.25
C ALA A 26 -16.02 -1.28 -1.27
N ALA A 27 -15.35 -2.39 -0.94
CA ALA A 27 -14.19 -2.38 -0.05
C ALA A 27 -13.01 -1.58 -0.65
N LEU A 28 -12.75 -1.71 -1.95
CA LEU A 28 -11.74 -0.90 -2.65
C LEU A 28 -12.06 0.59 -2.60
N ARG A 29 -13.33 0.98 -2.76
CA ARG A 29 -13.78 2.38 -2.64
C ARG A 29 -13.62 2.91 -1.22
N GLU A 30 -13.93 2.11 -0.21
CA GLU A 30 -13.72 2.49 1.20
C GLU A 30 -12.22 2.65 1.50
N VAL A 31 -11.39 1.68 1.10
CA VAL A 31 -9.92 1.77 1.23
C VAL A 31 -9.35 3.00 0.53
N ALA A 32 -9.90 3.36 -0.64
CA ALA A 32 -9.45 4.53 -1.39
C ALA A 32 -9.86 5.87 -0.77
N LYS A 33 -10.96 5.92 0.02
CA LYS A 33 -11.44 7.13 0.69
C LYS A 33 -10.81 7.35 2.06
N VAL A 34 -10.48 6.28 2.76
CA VAL A 34 -10.05 6.36 4.16
C VAL A 34 -8.57 6.77 4.25
N GLU A 35 -8.28 7.91 4.88
CA GLU A 35 -6.91 8.40 5.10
C GLU A 35 -6.09 7.58 6.13
N ARG A 36 -6.75 6.73 6.92
CA ARG A 36 -6.15 5.85 7.94
C ARG A 36 -6.71 4.43 7.89
N PRO A 37 -6.43 3.66 6.83
CA PRO A 37 -6.87 2.29 6.77
C PRO A 37 -6.01 1.47 7.75
N ARG A 38 -6.62 0.86 8.76
CA ARG A 38 -5.96 -0.17 9.60
C ARG A 38 -6.63 -1.52 9.39
N ASN A 39 -7.95 -1.57 9.56
CA ASN A 39 -8.72 -2.81 9.39
C ASN A 39 -9.07 -3.07 7.91
N GLU A 40 -9.08 -2.00 7.11
CA GLU A 40 -9.44 -2.02 5.69
C GLU A 40 -8.36 -2.70 4.85
N PHE A 41 -7.10 -2.67 5.29
CA PHE A 41 -6.02 -3.47 4.68
C PHE A 41 -6.20 -4.96 4.93
N GLU A 42 -6.61 -5.36 6.13
CA GLU A 42 -6.89 -6.76 6.43
C GLU A 42 -8.09 -7.25 5.62
N GLN A 43 -9.13 -6.42 5.48
CA GLN A 43 -10.26 -6.71 4.60
C GLN A 43 -9.84 -6.82 3.14
N MET A 44 -9.04 -5.88 2.63
CA MET A 44 -8.53 -5.92 1.26
C MET A 44 -7.63 -7.13 1.02
N ARG A 45 -6.80 -7.51 1.99
CA ARG A 45 -5.96 -8.70 1.93
C ARG A 45 -6.80 -9.97 1.96
N GLY A 46 -7.88 -10.00 2.76
CA GLY A 46 -8.87 -11.08 2.74
C GLY A 46 -9.56 -11.24 1.39
N ILE A 47 -9.93 -10.12 0.75
CA ILE A 47 -10.49 -10.08 -0.61
C ILE A 47 -9.45 -10.56 -1.63
N GLN A 48 -8.18 -10.16 -1.50
CA GLN A 48 -7.11 -10.64 -2.37
C GLN A 48 -6.88 -12.15 -2.25
N THR A 49 -6.88 -12.69 -1.03
CA THR A 49 -6.71 -14.13 -0.78
C THR A 49 -7.88 -14.93 -1.33
N THR A 50 -9.12 -14.49 -1.09
CA THR A 50 -10.31 -15.15 -1.63
C THR A 50 -10.36 -15.10 -3.16
N LEU A 51 -9.97 -13.99 -3.79
CA LEU A 51 -9.85 -13.89 -5.24
C LEU A 51 -8.74 -14.80 -5.81
N ALA A 52 -7.62 -14.95 -5.10
CA ALA A 52 -6.53 -15.85 -5.51
C ALA A 52 -6.96 -17.32 -5.46
N VAL A 53 -7.72 -17.71 -4.42
CA VAL A 53 -8.32 -19.06 -4.33
C VAL A 53 -9.28 -19.28 -5.51
N LEU A 54 -10.20 -18.35 -5.76
CA LEU A 54 -11.15 -18.43 -6.87
C LEU A 54 -10.44 -18.55 -8.23
N GLU A 55 -9.39 -17.78 -8.47
CA GLU A 55 -8.56 -17.92 -9.68
C GLU A 55 -7.96 -19.32 -9.79
N SER A 56 -7.36 -19.84 -8.71
CA SER A 56 -6.71 -21.15 -8.75
C SER A 56 -7.69 -22.26 -9.14
N HIS A 57 -8.95 -22.16 -8.72
CA HIS A 57 -10.03 -23.07 -9.12
C HIS A 57 -10.37 -22.93 -10.61
N VAL A 58 -10.58 -21.71 -11.09
CA VAL A 58 -10.89 -21.43 -12.51
C VAL A 58 -9.74 -21.88 -13.44
N VAL A 59 -8.49 -21.61 -13.06
CA VAL A 59 -7.30 -22.03 -13.82
C VAL A 59 -7.14 -23.55 -13.81
N SER A 60 -7.42 -24.22 -12.69
CA SER A 60 -7.36 -25.69 -12.62
C SER A 60 -8.46 -26.33 -13.46
N MET A 61 -9.67 -25.78 -13.46
CA MET A 61 -10.75 -26.25 -14.32
C MET A 61 -10.41 -26.06 -15.80
N ARG A 62 -9.87 -24.90 -16.18
CA ARG A 62 -9.38 -24.65 -17.54
C ARG A 62 -8.33 -25.68 -17.96
N ARG A 63 -7.38 -26.00 -17.07
CA ARG A 63 -6.33 -27.00 -17.35
C ARG A 63 -6.90 -28.40 -17.55
N LEU A 64 -7.85 -28.82 -16.71
CA LEU A 64 -8.53 -30.11 -16.86
C LEU A 64 -9.34 -30.17 -18.16
N LEU A 65 -10.04 -29.09 -18.50
CA LEU A 65 -10.84 -29.01 -19.73
C LEU A 65 -9.96 -28.99 -20.98
N MET A 66 -8.82 -28.30 -20.94
CA MET A 66 -7.83 -28.32 -22.02
C MET A 66 -7.17 -29.70 -22.14
N SER A 67 -6.82 -30.34 -21.03
CA SER A 67 -6.23 -31.69 -21.03
C SER A 67 -7.18 -32.75 -21.57
N LEU A 68 -8.48 -32.62 -21.32
CA LEU A 68 -9.51 -33.50 -21.91
C LEU A 68 -9.70 -33.25 -23.41
N LEU A 69 -9.44 -32.03 -23.87
CA LEU A 69 -9.58 -31.65 -25.28
C LEU A 69 -8.35 -32.04 -26.12
N ASP A 70 -7.16 -32.01 -25.53
CA ASP A 70 -5.89 -32.38 -26.18
C ASP A 70 -5.72 -33.90 -26.33
N ASN A 71 -6.46 -34.70 -25.56
CA ASN A 71 -6.34 -36.16 -25.59
C ASN A 71 -7.35 -36.76 -26.56
N ASP A 72 -6.91 -36.96 -27.82
CA ASP A 72 -7.75 -37.48 -28.91
C ASP A 72 -8.38 -38.84 -28.57
N ASP A 73 -7.72 -39.71 -27.78
CA ASP A 73 -8.26 -41.00 -27.34
C ASP A 73 -9.45 -40.86 -26.38
N ASP A 74 -9.36 -39.94 -25.40
CA ASP A 74 -10.47 -39.65 -24.47
C ASP A 74 -11.63 -39.00 -25.21
N LEU A 75 -11.32 -38.13 -26.19
CA LEU A 75 -12.30 -37.54 -27.09
C LEU A 75 -13.01 -38.62 -27.92
N HIS A 76 -12.25 -39.59 -28.44
CA HIS A 76 -12.78 -40.72 -29.22
C HIS A 76 -13.64 -41.66 -28.39
N MET A 77 -13.28 -41.91 -27.13
CA MET A 77 -14.09 -42.66 -26.17
C MET A 77 -15.40 -41.92 -25.83
N LEU A 78 -15.35 -40.59 -25.75
CA LEU A 78 -16.52 -39.73 -25.55
C LEU A 78 -17.47 -39.77 -26.75
N TYR A 79 -16.93 -39.88 -27.97
CA TYR A 79 -17.72 -40.00 -29.21
C TYR A 79 -18.46 -41.34 -29.34
N LEU A 80 -17.91 -42.43 -28.78
CA LEU A 80 -18.47 -43.79 -28.84
C LEU A 80 -19.66 -44.00 -27.89
N THR A 81 -19.71 -43.27 -26.78
CA THR A 81 -20.93 -43.15 -25.98
C THR A 81 -21.81 -42.09 -26.67
N LYS A 82 -23.12 -42.31 -26.92
CA LYS A 82 -24.02 -41.37 -27.64
C LYS A 82 -24.02 -39.93 -27.06
N VAL A 83 -23.02 -39.13 -27.41
CA VAL A 83 -22.74 -37.79 -26.87
C VAL A 83 -22.33 -36.83 -28.01
N HIS A 84 -22.56 -37.21 -29.27
CA HIS A 84 -22.23 -36.41 -30.46
C HIS A 84 -22.81 -34.97 -30.43
N THR A 85 -23.99 -34.78 -29.82
CA THR A 85 -24.62 -33.45 -29.68
C THR A 85 -23.93 -32.56 -28.64
N LYS A 86 -23.23 -33.13 -27.65
CA LYS A 86 -22.66 -32.38 -26.50
C LYS A 86 -21.28 -31.79 -26.77
N LEU A 87 -20.64 -32.20 -27.87
CA LEU A 87 -19.35 -31.68 -28.28
C LEU A 87 -19.43 -30.20 -28.71
N ARG A 88 -20.58 -29.73 -29.22
CA ARG A 88 -20.79 -28.29 -29.52
C ARG A 88 -20.85 -27.40 -28.27
N VAL A 89 -21.13 -27.99 -27.11
CA VAL A 89 -21.31 -27.25 -25.83
C VAL A 89 -19.98 -27.06 -25.11
N PHE A 90 -18.99 -27.93 -25.37
CA PHE A 90 -17.63 -27.80 -24.87
C PHE A 90 -16.92 -26.48 -25.22
N PRO A 91 -16.88 -26.03 -26.49
CA PRO A 91 -16.26 -24.76 -26.84
C PRO A 91 -17.01 -23.55 -26.26
N LEU A 92 -18.33 -23.65 -26.05
CA LEU A 92 -19.12 -22.61 -25.38
C LEU A 92 -18.73 -22.48 -23.91
N VAL A 93 -18.58 -23.59 -23.18
CA VAL A 93 -18.16 -23.56 -21.78
C VAL A 93 -16.70 -23.13 -21.63
N ALA A 94 -15.83 -23.51 -22.58
CA ALA A 94 -14.47 -22.98 -22.63
C ALA A 94 -14.47 -21.45 -22.75
N PHE A 95 -15.28 -20.89 -23.66
CA PHE A 95 -15.43 -19.44 -23.83
C PHE A 95 -15.91 -18.75 -22.55
N ASP A 96 -16.91 -19.30 -21.86
CA ASP A 96 -17.39 -18.75 -20.58
C ASP A 96 -16.31 -18.76 -19.49
N ILE A 97 -15.49 -19.82 -19.42
CA ILE A 97 -14.35 -19.91 -18.49
C ILE A 97 -13.30 -18.82 -18.81
N TYR A 98 -12.98 -18.57 -20.08
CA TYR A 98 -12.09 -17.48 -20.47
C TYR A 98 -12.66 -16.11 -20.11
N GLY A 99 -13.98 -15.91 -20.25
CA GLY A 99 -14.67 -14.70 -19.82
C GLY A 99 -14.52 -14.45 -18.31
N ILE A 100 -14.79 -15.48 -17.49
CA ILE A 100 -14.62 -15.40 -16.03
C ILE A 100 -13.15 -15.16 -15.67
N GLN A 101 -12.21 -15.83 -16.33
CA GLN A 101 -10.77 -15.64 -16.10
C GLN A 101 -10.34 -14.19 -16.39
N SER A 102 -10.84 -13.59 -17.48
CA SER A 102 -10.58 -12.18 -17.82
C SER A 102 -11.11 -11.23 -16.75
N GLN A 103 -12.34 -11.45 -16.28
CA GLN A 103 -12.92 -10.62 -15.22
C GLN A 103 -12.16 -10.74 -13.88
N ILE A 104 -11.71 -11.95 -13.52
CA ILE A 104 -10.84 -12.17 -12.35
C ILE A 104 -9.51 -11.43 -12.51
N SER A 105 -8.92 -11.44 -13.70
CA SER A 105 -7.68 -10.73 -14.01
C SER A 105 -7.82 -9.22 -13.86
N LEU A 106 -8.93 -8.65 -14.36
CA LEU A 106 -9.26 -7.23 -14.19
C LEU A 106 -9.44 -6.85 -12.72
N MET A 107 -10.19 -7.65 -11.94
CA MET A 107 -10.37 -7.41 -10.52
C MET A 107 -9.04 -7.48 -9.75
N ARG A 108 -8.18 -8.44 -10.08
CA ARG A 108 -6.84 -8.53 -9.49
C ARG A 108 -6.02 -7.29 -9.78
N SER A 109 -6.05 -6.81 -11.02
CA SER A 109 -5.34 -5.59 -11.40
C SER A 109 -5.82 -4.40 -10.55
N ASN A 110 -7.13 -4.21 -10.42
CA ASN A 110 -7.71 -3.13 -9.61
C ASN A 110 -7.32 -3.23 -8.12
N ILE A 111 -7.32 -4.44 -7.54
CA ILE A 111 -6.85 -4.68 -6.17
C ILE A 111 -5.35 -4.34 -6.07
N GLN A 112 -4.51 -4.81 -6.99
CA GLN A 112 -3.07 -4.52 -6.97
C GLN A 112 -2.76 -3.04 -7.15
N HIS A 113 -3.51 -2.33 -8.00
CA HIS A 113 -3.38 -0.88 -8.16
C HIS A 113 -3.73 -0.15 -6.88
N THR A 114 -4.84 -0.52 -6.24
CA THR A 114 -5.26 0.09 -4.98
C THR A 114 -4.25 -0.21 -3.88
N ALA A 115 -3.76 -1.45 -3.76
CA ALA A 115 -2.79 -1.85 -2.73
C ALA A 115 -1.51 -1.01 -2.85
N ARG A 116 -1.01 -0.85 -4.09
CA ARG A 116 0.15 0.01 -4.38
C ARG A 116 -0.08 1.46 -3.96
N VAL A 117 -1.26 2.02 -4.23
CA VAL A 117 -1.59 3.41 -3.83
C VAL A 117 -1.57 3.56 -2.31
N VAL A 118 -2.14 2.62 -1.56
CA VAL A 118 -2.17 2.71 -0.10
C VAL A 118 -0.77 2.47 0.50
N ASP A 119 0.02 1.55 -0.06
CA ASP A 119 1.42 1.36 0.33
C ASP A 119 2.26 2.63 0.12
N LEU A 120 2.04 3.35 -0.99
CA LEU A 120 2.68 4.63 -1.24
C LEU A 120 2.24 5.69 -0.22
N LEU A 121 0.96 5.72 0.15
CA LEU A 121 0.45 6.63 1.18
C LEU A 121 1.08 6.33 2.55
N TRP A 122 1.14 5.06 2.96
CA TRP A 122 1.76 4.64 4.21
C TRP A 122 3.26 4.97 4.24
N THR A 123 3.95 4.66 3.15
CA THR A 123 5.37 5.00 2.98
C THR A 123 5.59 6.51 3.07
N SER A 124 4.70 7.31 2.48
CA SER A 124 4.72 8.77 2.60
C SER A 124 4.52 9.24 4.04
N LYS A 125 3.56 8.67 4.79
CA LYS A 125 3.33 9.01 6.21
C LYS A 125 4.52 8.64 7.08
N ARG A 126 5.10 7.45 6.88
CA ARG A 126 6.33 7.03 7.59
C ARG A 126 7.50 7.96 7.28
N ASN A 127 7.69 8.29 6.00
CA ASN A 127 8.76 9.20 5.58
C ASN A 127 8.57 10.61 6.18
N TYR A 128 7.33 11.08 6.27
CA TYR A 128 6.99 12.33 6.93
C TYR A 128 7.26 12.31 8.43
N LEU A 129 6.92 11.21 9.11
CA LEU A 129 7.18 11.08 10.55
C LEU A 129 8.69 11.05 10.83
N LEU A 130 9.46 10.37 9.97
CA LEU A 130 10.92 10.36 10.01
C LEU A 130 11.48 11.76 9.78
N LEU A 131 10.93 12.52 8.84
CA LEU A 131 11.30 13.91 8.63
C LEU A 131 11.10 14.78 9.88
N ILE A 132 9.94 14.64 10.56
CA ILE A 132 9.68 15.35 11.81
C ILE A 132 10.69 14.94 12.88
N ASP A 133 10.91 13.64 13.09
CA ASP A 133 11.89 13.13 14.05
C ASP A 133 13.29 13.71 13.79
N MET A 134 13.73 13.72 12.54
CA MET A 134 15.01 14.34 12.15
C MET A 134 15.05 15.83 12.48
N SER A 135 13.97 16.58 12.23
CA SER A 135 13.92 18.01 12.58
C SER A 135 14.00 18.25 14.09
N LEU A 136 13.34 17.42 14.91
CA LEU A 136 13.41 17.49 16.36
C LEU A 136 14.81 17.14 16.88
N ARG A 137 15.47 16.12 16.30
CA ARG A 137 16.85 15.77 16.64
C ARG A 137 17.82 16.91 16.35
N VAL A 138 17.68 17.58 15.20
CA VAL A 138 18.51 18.76 14.88
C VAL A 138 18.26 19.88 15.87
N MET A 139 17.01 20.14 16.25
CA MET A 139 16.67 21.12 17.29
C MET A 139 17.34 20.77 18.64
N LEU A 140 17.29 19.50 19.05
CA LEU A 140 17.94 19.04 20.29
C LEU A 140 19.47 19.20 20.23
N LEU A 141 20.11 18.88 19.10
CA LEU A 141 21.55 19.09 18.91
C LEU A 141 21.94 20.57 19.08
N MET A 142 21.15 21.50 18.52
CA MET A 142 21.38 22.94 18.69
C MET A 142 21.26 23.38 20.16
N LEU A 143 20.28 22.83 20.87
CA LEU A 143 20.12 23.07 22.31
C LEU A 143 21.28 22.48 23.13
N TYR A 144 21.80 21.30 22.76
CA TYR A 144 22.97 20.72 23.42
C TYR A 144 24.23 21.57 23.22
N CYS A 145 24.48 22.13 22.03
CA CYS A 145 25.58 23.07 21.81
C CYS A 145 25.45 24.32 22.69
N THR A 146 24.23 24.81 22.88
CA THR A 146 23.95 25.98 23.72
C THR A 146 24.16 25.64 25.20
N ASN A 147 23.63 24.50 25.66
CA ASN A 147 23.84 24.01 27.02
C ASN A 147 25.32 23.76 27.33
N TYR A 148 26.09 23.26 26.36
CA TYR A 148 27.53 23.08 26.50
C TYR A 148 28.23 24.44 26.66
N TRP A 149 27.88 25.43 25.83
CA TRP A 149 28.42 26.78 25.92
C TRP A 149 28.09 27.43 27.27
N THR A 150 26.82 27.46 27.67
CA THR A 150 26.41 28.00 28.97
C THR A 150 27.01 27.22 30.13
N GLY A 151 27.21 25.91 29.97
CA GLY A 151 27.83 25.04 30.97
C GLY A 151 29.32 25.29 31.15
N LEU A 152 30.05 25.77 30.12
CA LEU A 152 31.44 26.18 30.25
C LEU A 152 31.58 27.48 31.05
N PHE A 153 30.71 28.46 30.79
CA PHE A 153 30.73 29.77 31.47
C PHE A 153 29.99 29.78 32.82
N GLY A 154 29.09 28.83 33.06
CA GLY A 154 28.37 28.68 34.33
C GLY A 154 29.13 27.88 35.40
N GLN A 155 30.35 27.42 35.09
CA GLN A 155 31.21 26.74 36.06
C GLN A 155 31.99 27.77 36.89
N ASN A 156 32.18 27.45 38.17
CA ASN A 156 32.92 28.26 39.13
C ASN A 156 34.43 28.19 38.86
N ILE A 157 34.86 28.81 37.77
CA ILE A 157 36.26 28.97 37.36
C ILE A 157 36.58 30.46 37.51
N ARG A 158 37.69 30.78 38.17
CA ARG A 158 38.13 32.16 38.43
C ARG A 158 38.52 32.81 37.10
N SER A 159 37.57 33.45 36.45
CA SER A 159 37.71 34.11 35.17
C SER A 159 37.15 35.52 35.32
N ASP A 160 37.91 36.55 34.94
CA ASP A 160 37.48 37.97 34.90
C ASP A 160 36.26 38.24 33.98
N PHE A 161 35.62 37.20 33.45
CA PHE A 161 34.36 37.23 32.72
C PHE A 161 33.16 37.59 33.61
N GLU A 162 33.24 37.36 34.92
CA GLU A 162 32.15 37.63 35.87
C GLU A 162 32.00 39.13 36.18
N ASP A 163 33.11 39.87 36.23
CA ASP A 163 33.12 41.30 36.60
C ASP A 163 32.67 42.24 35.47
N ASN A 164 32.53 41.73 34.24
CA ASN A 164 32.26 42.56 33.07
C ASN A 164 30.84 42.31 32.52
N GLU A 165 29.89 43.19 32.89
CA GLU A 165 28.47 43.11 32.49
C GLU A 165 28.28 43.01 30.96
N ALA A 166 29.17 43.62 30.18
CA ALA A 166 29.11 43.57 28.72
C ALA A 166 29.34 42.16 28.15
N LEU A 167 30.18 41.34 28.79
CA LEU A 167 30.48 39.97 28.35
C LEU A 167 29.33 39.01 28.67
N PHE A 168 28.65 39.21 29.81
CA PHE A 168 27.45 38.45 30.17
C PHE A 168 26.30 38.69 29.19
N TRP A 169 26.01 39.95 28.85
CA TRP A 169 24.99 40.27 27.86
C TRP A 169 25.39 39.80 26.45
N GLY A 170 26.67 39.93 26.09
CA GLY A 170 27.19 39.45 24.80
C GLY A 170 27.03 37.94 24.61
N THR A 171 27.38 37.14 25.61
CA THR A 171 27.22 35.68 25.57
C THR A 171 25.75 35.24 25.57
N THR A 172 24.89 35.94 26.31
CA THR A 172 23.44 35.68 26.34
C THR A 172 22.79 35.97 24.97
N VAL A 173 23.11 37.11 24.36
CA VAL A 173 22.63 37.46 23.01
C VAL A 173 23.17 36.47 21.99
N PHE A 174 24.44 36.06 22.09
CA PHE A 174 25.03 35.06 21.22
C PHE A 174 24.30 33.70 21.31
N CYS A 175 24.00 33.21 22.52
CA CYS A 175 23.23 31.98 22.70
C CYS A 175 21.80 32.08 22.15
N ALA A 176 21.11 33.20 22.35
CA ALA A 176 19.79 33.43 21.79
C ALA A 176 19.80 33.47 20.25
N VAL A 177 20.76 34.20 19.67
CA VAL A 177 20.92 34.29 18.21
C VAL A 177 21.32 32.94 17.62
N TRP A 178 22.19 32.18 18.27
CA TRP A 178 22.58 30.84 17.85
C TRP A 178 21.38 29.89 17.85
N THR A 179 20.65 29.78 18.96
CA THR A 179 19.51 28.85 19.07
C THR A 179 18.37 29.18 18.09
N PHE A 180 17.89 30.42 18.08
CA PHE A 180 16.77 30.81 17.22
C PHE A 180 17.19 31.03 15.77
N GLY A 181 18.36 31.63 15.54
CA GLY A 181 18.89 31.90 14.21
C GLY A 181 19.28 30.62 13.48
N ALA A 182 19.98 29.69 14.14
CA ALA A 182 20.36 28.43 13.51
C ALA A 182 19.13 27.54 13.26
N TYR A 183 18.13 27.54 14.16
CA TYR A 183 16.86 26.87 13.89
C TYR A 183 16.13 27.47 12.68
N ALA A 184 16.06 28.80 12.58
CA ALA A 184 15.45 29.47 11.43
C ALA A 184 16.18 29.17 10.10
N VAL A 185 17.51 29.08 10.10
CA VAL A 185 18.31 28.68 8.93
C VAL A 185 18.01 27.24 8.55
N VAL A 186 17.98 26.33 9.53
CA VAL A 186 17.61 24.92 9.31
C VAL A 186 16.21 24.81 8.72
N CYS A 187 15.21 25.51 9.27
CA CYS A 187 13.86 25.55 8.71
C CYS A 187 13.85 26.08 7.28
N LYS A 188 14.60 27.14 6.98
CA LYS A 188 14.73 27.66 5.61
C LYS A 188 15.38 26.65 4.66
N MET A 189 16.40 25.92 5.11
CA MET A 189 17.04 24.87 4.32
C MET A 189 16.09 23.68 4.05
N PHE A 190 15.29 23.28 5.05
CA PHE A 190 14.26 22.26 4.88
C PHE A 190 13.20 22.71 3.87
N LEU A 191 12.75 23.96 3.95
CA LEU A 191 11.83 24.58 2.98
C LEU A 191 12.42 24.65 1.57
N ALA A 192 13.68 25.06 1.43
CA ALA A 192 14.37 25.15 0.13
C ALA A 192 14.56 23.78 -0.53
N ARG A 193 14.67 22.70 0.26
CA ARG A 193 14.72 21.32 -0.23
C ARG A 193 13.34 20.72 -0.53
N GLY A 194 12.26 21.52 -0.47
CA GLY A 194 10.91 21.07 -0.78
C GLY A 194 10.26 20.20 0.31
N LEU A 195 10.87 20.10 1.49
CA LEU A 195 10.34 19.36 2.63
C LEU A 195 9.40 20.29 3.40
N SER A 196 8.17 20.46 2.91
CA SER A 196 7.18 21.27 3.63
C SER A 196 6.80 20.59 4.94
N LEU A 197 7.18 21.19 6.07
CA LEU A 197 6.71 20.81 7.42
C LEU A 197 5.21 21.10 7.66
N SER A 198 4.53 21.67 6.66
CA SER A 198 3.10 21.97 6.70
C SER A 198 2.29 20.67 6.63
N TRP A 199 1.52 20.41 7.68
CA TRP A 199 0.55 19.31 7.82
C TRP A 199 -0.61 19.39 6.81
N HIS A 200 -0.78 20.52 6.12
CA HIS A 200 -1.86 20.69 5.14
C HIS A 200 -1.38 20.29 3.75
N LYS A 201 -1.81 19.10 3.31
CA LYS A 201 -1.75 18.71 1.90
C LYS A 201 -2.70 19.63 1.13
N ARG A 202 -2.16 20.27 0.08
CA ARG A 202 -2.95 20.50 -1.13
C ARG A 202 -3.44 19.14 -1.61
N VAL A 203 -4.76 18.99 -1.54
CA VAL A 203 -5.55 18.05 -2.34
C VAL A 203 -5.21 18.28 -3.81
#